data_AF-A0A6J4I1D1-F1
#
_entry.id   AF-A0A6J4I1D1-F1
#
_cell.length_a   1.000
_cell.length_b   1.000
_cell.length_c   1.000
_cell.angle_alpha   90.00
_cell.angle_beta   90.00
_cell.angle_gamma   90.00
#
_symmetry.space_group_name_H-M   'P 1'
#
loop_
_entity.id
_entity.type
_entity.pdbx_description
1 polymer ?
#
loop_
_entity_poly.entity_id
_entity_poly.type
_entity_poly.pdbx_seq_one_letter_code
_entity_poly.pdbx_strand_id
1 'polypeptide(L)'
;MTRALKWRLAIGVLVVFAAGMATGMFVGARRAHDVLVSKHHHRMGEHLRERLTRRLQLTPEQVETLGPIIDDTSNRLHEIRRESGKRVADTMQQAHSAMAPHLTPEQREIAEQMKTHHKRVLHRRRGAPPPAPEKEP
;
A
#
# COMPACT_ATOMS: atom_id res chain seq x y z
N MET A 1 -47.22 26.74 -1.64
CA MET A 1 -45.83 26.67 -2.15
C MET A 1 -45.82 25.83 -3.42
N THR A 2 -45.33 26.39 -4.54
CA THR A 2 -45.35 25.71 -5.85
C THR A 2 -44.39 24.52 -5.88
N ARG A 3 -44.77 23.45 -6.59
CA ARG A 3 -44.00 22.21 -6.77
C ARG A 3 -42.58 22.49 -7.32
N ALA A 4 -42.45 23.51 -8.15
CA ALA A 4 -41.19 23.99 -8.70
C ALA A 4 -40.22 24.54 -7.63
N LEU A 5 -40.72 25.26 -6.63
CA LEU A 5 -39.88 25.80 -5.55
C LEU A 5 -39.37 24.69 -4.63
N LYS A 6 -40.21 23.69 -4.33
CA LYS A 6 -39.83 22.51 -3.55
C LYS A 6 -38.74 21.68 -4.24
N TRP A 7 -38.81 21.51 -5.56
CA TRP A 7 -37.85 20.73 -6.33
C TRP A 7 -36.48 21.42 -6.44
N ARG A 8 -36.45 22.76 -6.59
CA ARG A 8 -35.20 23.54 -6.58
C ARG A 8 -34.51 23.51 -5.21
N LEU A 9 -35.29 23.58 -4.12
CA LEU A 9 -34.78 23.39 -2.76
C LEU A 9 -34.20 21.99 -2.55
N ALA A 10 -34.89 20.95 -3.03
CA ALA A 10 -34.41 19.57 -2.94
C ALA A 10 -33.07 19.38 -3.68
N ILE A 11 -32.90 19.99 -4.85
CA ILE A 11 -31.63 19.97 -5.59
C ILE A 11 -30.53 20.69 -4.80
N GLY A 12 -30.81 21.86 -4.24
CA GLY A 12 -29.84 22.59 -3.42
C GLY A 12 -29.34 21.76 -2.24
N VAL A 13 -30.25 21.10 -1.52
CA VAL A 13 -29.90 20.20 -0.41
C VAL A 13 -29.09 19.00 -0.90
N LEU A 14 -29.46 18.40 -2.04
CA LEU A 14 -28.73 17.27 -2.62
C LEU A 14 -27.28 17.64 -2.97
N VAL A 15 -27.06 18.84 -3.53
CA VAL A 15 -25.71 19.32 -3.90
C VAL A 15 -24.84 19.52 -2.66
N VAL A 16 -25.37 20.17 -1.62
CA VAL A 16 -24.64 20.35 -0.35
C VAL A 16 -24.32 19.00 0.30
N PHE A 17 -25.26 18.06 0.26
CA PHE A 17 -25.06 16.71 0.77
C PHE A 17 -23.99 15.94 -0.01
N ALA A 18 -24.00 16.00 -1.34
CA ALA A 18 -22.98 15.38 -2.19
C ALA A 18 -21.58 15.98 -1.94
N ALA A 19 -21.48 17.31 -1.79
CA ALA A 19 -20.23 17.98 -1.46
C ALA A 19 -19.70 17.56 -0.08
N GLY A 20 -20.59 17.48 0.93
CA GLY A 20 -20.25 16.96 2.26
C GLY A 20 -19.78 15.51 2.21
N MET A 21 -20.45 14.66 1.42
CA MET A 21 -20.10 13.24 1.28
C MET A 21 -18.75 13.07 0.58
N ALA A 22 -18.49 13.80 -0.51
CA ALA A 22 -17.20 13.78 -1.20
C ALA A 22 -16.06 14.25 -0.28
N THR A 23 -16.29 15.32 0.48
CA THR A 23 -15.30 15.83 1.46
C THR A 23 -15.05 14.82 2.58
N GLY A 24 -16.11 14.26 3.15
CA GLY A 24 -16.01 13.24 4.19
C GLY A 24 -15.31 11.96 3.70
N MET A 25 -15.61 11.53 2.48
CA MET A 25 -14.99 10.36 1.86
C MET A 25 -13.51 10.61 1.55
N PHE A 26 -13.14 11.80 1.08
CA PHE A 26 -11.75 12.17 0.80
C PHE A 26 -10.90 12.28 2.07
N VAL A 27 -11.39 12.99 3.10
CA VAL A 27 -10.71 13.12 4.39
C VAL A 27 -10.67 11.78 5.12
N GLY A 28 -11.80 11.05 5.12
CA GLY A 28 -11.93 9.73 5.71
C GLY A 28 -11.00 8.71 5.05
N ALA A 29 -10.92 8.69 3.72
CA ALA A 29 -10.02 7.79 2.99
C ALA A 29 -8.54 8.08 3.28
N ARG A 30 -8.14 9.36 3.37
CA ARG A 30 -6.77 9.70 3.76
C ARG A 30 -6.44 9.27 5.19
N ARG A 31 -7.34 9.54 6.14
CA ARG A 31 -7.13 9.17 7.54
C ARG A 31 -7.16 7.66 7.75
N ALA A 32 -8.03 6.95 7.03
CA ALA A 32 -8.05 5.49 7.01
C ALA A 32 -6.79 4.91 6.37
N HIS A 33 -6.29 5.50 5.29
CA HIS A 33 -5.03 5.12 4.67
C HIS A 33 -3.86 5.33 5.64
N ASP A 34 -3.75 6.50 6.27
CA ASP A 34 -2.69 6.79 7.24
C ASP A 34 -2.74 5.84 8.46
N VAL A 35 -3.93 5.54 8.97
CA VAL A 35 -4.10 4.60 10.09
C VAL A 35 -3.80 3.15 9.67
N LEU A 36 -4.23 2.72 8.49
CA LEU A 36 -3.98 1.37 7.99
C LEU A 36 -2.50 1.14 7.67
N VAL A 37 -1.86 2.15 7.07
CA VAL A 37 -0.44 2.19 6.77
C VAL A 37 0.38 2.27 8.06
N SER A 38 -0.04 3.10 9.03
CA SER A 38 0.53 3.15 10.39
C SER A 38 0.43 1.82 11.15
N LYS A 39 -0.70 1.11 11.08
CA LYS A 39 -0.85 -0.24 11.67
C LYS A 39 0.12 -1.26 11.05
N HIS A 40 0.43 -1.13 9.76
CA HIS A 40 1.42 -1.98 9.11
C HIS A 40 2.86 -1.59 9.47
N HIS A 41 3.15 -0.30 9.66
CA HIS A 41 4.43 0.18 10.18
C HIS A 41 4.71 -0.29 11.60
N HIS A 42 3.69 -0.28 12.45
CA HIS A 42 3.80 -0.69 13.84
C HIS A 42 4.30 -2.14 13.97
N ARG A 43 3.83 -3.05 13.11
CA ARG A 43 4.28 -4.45 13.11
C ARG A 43 5.78 -4.58 12.85
N MET A 44 6.37 -3.77 11.96
CA MET A 44 7.82 -3.85 11.69
C MET A 44 8.65 -3.31 12.86
N GLY A 45 8.20 -2.19 13.45
CA GLY A 45 8.77 -1.61 14.67
C GLY A 45 8.75 -2.59 15.83
N GLU A 46 7.62 -3.27 16.04
CA GLU A 46 7.49 -4.28 17.09
C GLU A 46 8.40 -5.49 16.88
N HIS A 47 8.54 -6.01 15.66
CA HIS A 47 9.47 -7.12 15.40
C HIS A 47 10.93 -6.70 15.61
N LEU A 48 11.31 -5.49 15.20
CA LEU A 48 12.66 -4.98 15.42
C LEU A 48 12.92 -4.78 16.91
N ARG A 49 11.98 -4.15 17.63
CA ARG A 49 12.02 -3.95 19.07
C ARG A 49 12.15 -5.27 19.80
N GLU A 50 11.28 -6.23 19.52
CA GLU A 50 11.28 -7.54 20.18
C GLU A 50 12.58 -8.31 19.90
N ARG A 51 13.12 -8.22 18.69
CA ARG A 51 14.42 -8.82 18.35
C ARG A 51 15.55 -8.16 19.14
N LEU A 52 15.57 -6.83 19.26
CA LEU A 52 16.59 -6.09 19.99
C LEU A 52 16.48 -6.34 21.49
N THR A 53 15.28 -6.28 22.06
CA THR A 53 15.01 -6.64 23.46
C THR A 53 15.49 -8.04 23.78
N ARG A 54 15.19 -9.04 22.93
CA ARG A 54 15.64 -10.42 23.16
C ARG A 54 17.15 -10.59 23.01
N ARG A 55 17.77 -9.96 22.01
CA ARG A 55 19.22 -10.14 21.74
C ARG A 55 20.11 -9.36 22.70
N LEU A 56 19.65 -8.19 23.14
CA LEU A 56 20.41 -7.29 24.01
C LEU A 56 19.97 -7.38 25.47
N GLN A 57 18.93 -8.17 25.77
CA GLN A 57 18.35 -8.32 27.12
C GLN A 57 18.00 -6.95 27.73
N LEU A 58 17.29 -6.12 26.97
CA LEU A 58 16.95 -4.75 27.39
C LEU A 58 16.01 -4.78 28.60
N THR A 59 16.28 -3.94 29.59
CA THR A 59 15.36 -3.72 30.72
C THR A 59 14.13 -2.92 30.28
N PRO A 60 13.01 -2.94 31.03
CA PRO A 60 11.82 -2.16 30.70
C PRO A 60 12.11 -0.67 30.50
N GLU A 61 12.97 -0.09 31.34
CA GLU A 61 13.35 1.33 31.30
C GLU A 61 14.17 1.65 30.04
N GLN A 62 15.03 0.71 29.61
CA GLN A 62 15.78 0.83 28.36
C GLN A 62 14.87 0.71 27.15
N VAL A 63 13.86 -0.17 27.20
CA VAL A 63 12.87 -0.29 26.12
C VAL A 63 12.05 0.98 25.99
N GLU A 64 11.67 1.63 27.09
CA GLU A 64 10.96 2.90 27.06
C GLU A 64 11.83 4.02 26.45
N THR A 65 13.11 4.07 26.82
CA THR A 65 14.05 5.07 26.31
C THR A 65 14.40 4.85 24.83
N LEU A 66 14.62 3.59 24.42
CA LEU A 66 15.06 3.23 23.07
C LEU A 66 13.90 3.02 22.09
N GLY A 67 12.67 2.83 22.59
CA GLY A 67 11.47 2.59 21.80
C GLY A 67 11.28 3.62 20.67
N PRO A 68 11.30 4.93 20.96
CA PRO A 68 11.17 5.97 19.93
C PRO A 68 12.25 5.90 18.84
N ILE A 69 13.49 5.54 19.19
CA ILE A 69 14.61 5.41 18.24
C ILE A 69 14.37 4.21 17.31
N ILE A 70 13.91 3.09 17.87
CA ILE A 70 13.61 1.86 17.13
C ILE A 70 12.43 2.08 16.18
N ASP A 71 11.40 2.79 16.63
CA ASP A 71 10.21 3.10 15.86
C ASP A 71 10.54 4.05 14.69
N ASP A 72 11.28 5.15 14.93
CA ASP A 72 11.73 6.06 13.87
C ASP A 72 12.60 5.33 12.83
N THR A 73 13.54 4.49 13.29
CA THR A 73 14.39 3.69 12.41
C THR A 73 13.55 2.74 11.54
N SER A 74 12.56 2.08 12.13
CA SER A 74 11.67 1.15 11.42
C SER A 74 10.84 1.87 10.35
N ASN A 75 10.35 3.07 10.67
CA ASN A 75 9.60 3.91 9.74
C ASN A 75 10.47 4.33 8.54
N ARG A 76 11.69 4.81 8.79
CA ARG A 76 12.64 5.19 7.72
C ARG A 76 13.00 4.00 6.83
N LEU A 77 13.31 2.84 7.41
CA LEU A 77 13.61 1.63 6.65
C LEU A 77 12.43 1.18 5.79
N HIS A 78 11.20 1.34 6.30
CA HIS A 78 10.00 1.04 5.52
C HIS A 78 9.85 1.99 4.33
N GLU A 79 10.04 3.29 4.53
CA GLU A 79 9.99 4.28 3.46
C GLU A 79 11.02 3.99 2.37
N ILE A 80 12.27 3.71 2.75
CA ILE A 80 13.33 3.30 1.83
C ILE A 80 12.92 2.05 1.05
N ARG A 81 12.34 1.03 1.71
CA ARG A 81 11.82 -0.17 1.02
C ARG A 81 10.70 0.15 0.05
N ARG A 82 9.80 1.07 0.39
CA ARG A 82 8.67 1.48 -0.47
C ARG A 82 9.18 2.16 -1.73
N GLU A 83 10.07 3.13 -1.57
CA GLU A 83 10.68 3.87 -2.68
C GLU A 83 11.53 2.95 -3.57
N SER A 84 12.43 2.19 -2.95
CA SER A 84 13.29 1.24 -3.67
C SER A 84 12.46 0.17 -4.40
N GLY A 85 11.39 -0.33 -3.77
CA GLY A 85 10.49 -1.30 -4.38
C GLY A 85 9.81 -0.76 -5.64
N LYS A 86 9.40 0.51 -5.64
CA LYS A 86 8.85 1.16 -6.84
C LYS A 86 9.90 1.25 -7.94
N ARG A 87 11.10 1.75 -7.61
CA ARG A 87 12.21 1.86 -8.57
C ARG A 87 12.59 0.51 -9.19
N VAL A 88 12.66 -0.55 -8.38
CA VAL A 88 12.92 -1.90 -8.86
C VAL A 88 11.81 -2.37 -9.82
N ALA A 89 10.54 -2.14 -9.49
CA ALA A 89 9.43 -2.52 -10.37
C ALA A 89 9.50 -1.79 -11.71
N ASP A 90 9.78 -0.48 -11.69
CA ASP A 90 9.91 0.35 -12.90
C ASP A 90 11.09 -0.13 -13.77
N THR A 91 12.26 -0.39 -13.18
CA THR A 91 13.43 -0.93 -13.89
C THR A 91 13.13 -2.29 -14.52
N MET A 92 12.46 -3.19 -13.79
CA MET A 92 12.08 -4.50 -14.32
C MET A 92 11.09 -4.41 -15.47
N GLN A 93 10.13 -3.48 -15.38
CA GLN A 93 9.18 -3.23 -16.47
C GLN A 93 9.91 -2.70 -17.72
N GLN A 94 10.83 -1.74 -17.57
CA GLN A 94 11.63 -1.22 -18.67
C GLN A 94 12.47 -2.32 -19.33
N ALA A 95 13.15 -3.14 -18.53
CA ALA A 95 13.92 -4.28 -19.04
C ALA A 95 13.04 -5.25 -19.83
N HIS A 96 11.83 -5.55 -19.33
CA HIS A 96 10.89 -6.43 -20.03
C HIS A 96 10.45 -5.83 -21.38
N SER A 97 10.09 -4.55 -21.41
CA SER A 97 9.73 -3.85 -22.65
C SER A 97 10.87 -3.80 -23.66
N ALA A 98 12.11 -3.62 -23.20
CA ALA A 98 13.29 -3.61 -24.06
C ALA A 98 13.61 -5.01 -24.62
N MET A 99 13.37 -6.08 -23.86
CA MET A 99 13.57 -7.45 -24.33
C MET A 99 12.48 -7.94 -25.28
N ALA A 100 11.22 -7.50 -25.10
CA ALA A 100 10.07 -7.96 -25.87
C ALA A 100 10.28 -8.07 -27.41
N PRO A 101 10.86 -7.08 -28.12
CA PRO A 101 11.09 -7.18 -29.57
C PRO A 101 12.09 -8.28 -29.96
N HIS A 102 12.94 -8.75 -29.05
CA HIS A 102 13.96 -9.76 -29.31
C HIS A 102 13.53 -11.19 -28.97
N LEU A 103 12.34 -11.36 -28.38
CA LEU A 103 11.82 -12.66 -27.97
C LEU A 103 10.91 -13.26 -29.04
N THR A 104 11.03 -14.56 -29.27
CA THR A 104 10.05 -15.33 -30.05
C THR A 104 8.68 -15.35 -29.34
N PRO A 105 7.57 -15.61 -30.04
CA PRO A 105 6.25 -15.69 -29.42
C PRO A 105 6.19 -16.65 -28.22
N GLU A 106 6.80 -17.84 -28.34
CA GLU A 106 6.88 -18.84 -27.26
C GLU A 106 7.69 -18.31 -26.05
N GLN A 107 8.80 -17.62 -26.29
CA GLN A 107 9.62 -17.04 -25.22
C GLN A 107 8.91 -15.89 -24.49
N ARG A 108 8.04 -15.14 -25.17
CA ARG A 108 7.23 -14.07 -24.54
C ARG A 108 6.25 -14.64 -23.53
N GLU A 109 5.65 -15.78 -23.83
CA GLU A 109 4.73 -16.46 -22.92
C GLU A 109 5.44 -16.89 -21.63
N ILE A 110 6.64 -17.49 -21.76
CA ILE A 110 7.47 -17.87 -20.61
C ILE A 110 7.85 -16.64 -19.77
N ALA A 111 8.23 -15.54 -20.43
CA ALA A 111 8.60 -14.30 -19.73
C ALA A 111 7.44 -13.68 -18.93
N GLU A 112 6.21 -13.73 -19.45
CA GLU A 112 5.02 -13.29 -18.71
C GLU A 112 4.67 -14.23 -17.55
N GLN A 113 4.81 -15.56 -17.73
CA GLN A 113 4.62 -16.51 -16.62
C GLN A 113 5.61 -16.25 -15.47
N MET A 114 6.88 -15.99 -15.78
CA MET A 114 7.91 -15.65 -14.79
C MET A 114 7.56 -14.37 -14.01
N LYS A 115 7.08 -13.34 -14.70
CA LYS A 115 6.65 -12.07 -14.11
C LYS A 115 5.45 -12.26 -13.18
N THR A 116 4.46 -13.03 -13.60
CA THR A 116 3.27 -13.33 -12.81
C THR A 116 3.61 -14.17 -11.58
N HIS A 117 4.49 -15.17 -11.73
CA HIS A 117 5.00 -15.93 -10.60
C HIS A 117 5.72 -15.04 -9.58
N HIS A 118 6.62 -14.16 -10.06
CA HIS A 118 7.35 -13.23 -9.21
C HIS A 118 6.41 -12.29 -8.43
N LYS A 119 5.40 -11.71 -9.11
CA LYS A 119 4.35 -10.91 -8.47
C LYS A 119 3.64 -11.72 -7.38
N ARG A 120 3.21 -12.94 -7.67
CA ARG A 120 2.53 -13.83 -6.69
C ARG A 120 3.37 -14.11 -5.45
N VAL A 121 4.66 -14.40 -5.63
CA VAL A 121 5.58 -14.65 -4.50
C VAL A 121 5.75 -13.39 -3.65
N LEU A 122 5.89 -12.23 -4.28
CA LEU A 122 5.95 -10.94 -3.58
C LEU A 122 4.65 -10.62 -2.83
N HIS A 123 3.49 -10.87 -3.44
CA HIS A 123 2.18 -10.68 -2.80
C HIS A 123 2.01 -11.59 -1.57
N ARG A 124 2.39 -12.87 -1.67
CA ARG A 124 2.37 -13.81 -0.53
C ARG A 124 3.30 -13.37 0.60
N ARG A 125 4.52 -12.94 0.29
CA ARG A 125 5.49 -12.45 1.30
C ARG A 125 5.03 -11.17 2.00
N ARG A 126 4.21 -10.33 1.35
CA ARG A 126 3.64 -9.10 1.93
C ARG A 126 2.33 -9.33 2.69
N GLY A 127 1.81 -10.57 2.75
CA GLY A 127 0.52 -10.86 3.38
C GLY A 127 -0.67 -10.20 2.68
N ALA A 128 -0.50 -9.79 1.42
CA ALA A 128 -1.59 -9.23 0.62
C ALA A 128 -2.47 -10.37 0.07
N PRO A 129 -3.81 -10.19 0.03
CA PRO A 129 -4.69 -11.17 -0.60
C PRO A 129 -4.26 -11.41 -2.05
N PRO A 130 -4.37 -12.65 -2.56
CA PRO A 130 -3.95 -12.98 -3.92
C PRO A 130 -4.67 -12.10 -4.94
N PRO A 131 -4.00 -11.66 -6.02
CA PRO A 131 -4.67 -10.96 -7.10
C PRO A 131 -5.81 -11.83 -7.64
N ALA A 132 -6.97 -11.22 -7.88
CA ALA A 132 -8.12 -11.90 -8.46
C ALA A 132 -7.72 -12.56 -9.78
N PRO A 133 -8.26 -13.74 -10.12
CA PRO A 133 -7.98 -14.37 -11.41
C PRO A 133 -8.33 -13.38 -12.52
N GLU A 134 -7.33 -13.02 -13.33
CA GLU A 134 -7.55 -12.31 -14.59
C GLU A 134 -8.49 -13.20 -15.40
N LYS A 135 -9.68 -12.66 -15.71
CA LYS A 135 -10.65 -13.35 -16.55
C LYS A 135 -9.99 -13.51 -17.91
N GLU A 136 -9.55 -14.72 -18.23
CA GLU A 136 -9.21 -15.10 -19.60
C GLU A 136 -10.43 -14.82 -20.49
N PRO A 137 -10.25 -14.13 -21.64
CA PRO A 137 -11.32 -13.90 -22.61
C PRO A 137 -11.76 -15.18 -23.32
#